data_AF-A0A4Y7J3S6-F1
#
_entry.id   AF-A0A4Y7J3S6-F1
#
_cell.length_a   1.000
_cell.length_b   1.000
_cell.length_c   1.000
_cell.angle_alpha   90.00
_cell.angle_beta   90.00
_cell.angle_gamma   90.00
#
_symmetry.space_group_name_H-M   'P 1'
#
loop_
_entity.id
_entity.type
_entity.pdbx_description
1 polymer ?
#
loop_
_entity_poly.entity_id
_entity_poly.type
_entity_poly.pdbx_seq_one_letter_code
_entity_poly.pdbx_strand_id
1 'polypeptide(L)'
;METFFPEDETILANTTSIGMQPKIEETPIPKHALSAYALVFDAVYTPKMTRLLLEAEESGAAVVTGVEMFIGQAYEQYERFTGLPAPKELFRGTMSNL
;
A
#
# COMPACT_ATOMS: atom_id res chain seq x y z
N MET A 1 -11.14 17.03 -7.39
CA MET A 1 -9.74 16.85 -6.92
C MET A 1 -8.71 17.48 -7.85
N GLU A 2 -9.10 18.15 -8.94
CA GLU A 2 -8.15 18.79 -9.88
C GLU A 2 -7.39 20.00 -9.32
N THR A 3 -7.66 20.41 -8.08
CA THR A 3 -7.05 21.58 -7.43
C THR A 3 -6.27 21.23 -6.16
N PHE A 4 -5.97 19.94 -5.92
CA PHE A 4 -5.22 19.52 -4.75
C PHE A 4 -3.71 19.48 -5.06
N PHE A 5 -2.95 20.28 -4.33
CA PHE A 5 -1.49 20.35 -4.39
C PHE A 5 -0.96 20.14 -2.97
N PRO A 6 -0.37 18.97 -2.67
CA PRO A 6 0.24 18.73 -1.37
C PRO A 6 1.50 19.59 -1.21
N GLU A 7 1.93 19.79 0.04
CA GLU A 7 3.28 20.31 0.31
C GLU A 7 4.32 19.29 -0.21
N ASP A 8 5.46 19.80 -0.68
CA ASP A 8 6.54 18.97 -1.22
C ASP A 8 7.09 18.02 -0.14
N GLU A 9 7.55 16.85 -0.59
CA GLU A 9 8.15 15.79 0.24
C GLU A 9 7.23 15.18 1.31
N THR A 10 5.90 15.28 1.13
CA THR A 10 4.93 14.66 2.04
C THR A 10 4.76 13.15 1.79
N ILE A 11 4.03 12.48 2.68
CA ILE A 11 3.68 11.06 2.57
C ILE A 11 2.18 10.93 2.26
N LEU A 12 1.85 10.16 1.23
CA LEU A 12 0.48 9.73 0.93
C LEU A 12 0.22 8.32 1.46
N ALA A 13 -0.92 8.12 2.10
CA ALA A 13 -1.39 6.81 2.52
C ALA A 13 -2.84 6.60 2.04
N ASN A 14 -3.06 5.76 1.02
CA ASN A 14 -4.39 5.34 0.64
C ASN A 14 -4.90 4.27 1.61
N THR A 15 -6.00 4.56 2.31
CA THR A 15 -6.69 3.63 3.21
C THR A 15 -8.12 3.34 2.74
N THR A 16 -8.43 3.68 1.49
CA THR A 16 -9.72 3.38 0.86
C THR A 16 -9.66 2.03 0.12
N SER A 17 -10.78 1.60 -0.45
CA SER A 17 -10.85 0.43 -1.33
C SER A 17 -10.64 0.76 -2.82
N ILE A 18 -10.34 2.02 -3.16
CA ILE A 18 -10.10 2.44 -4.55
C ILE A 18 -8.83 1.76 -5.07
N GLY A 19 -8.90 1.18 -6.27
CA GLY A 19 -7.80 0.41 -6.88
C GLY A 19 -7.82 -1.09 -6.55
N MET A 20 -8.70 -1.54 -5.65
CA MET A 20 -8.88 -2.96 -5.34
C MET A 20 -9.62 -3.69 -6.47
N GLN A 21 -9.24 -4.96 -6.72
CA GLN A 21 -9.95 -5.82 -7.67
C GLN A 21 -11.48 -5.85 -7.36
N PRO A 22 -12.37 -5.75 -8.36
CA PRO A 22 -12.11 -5.73 -9.82
C PRO A 22 -11.82 -4.35 -10.42
N LYS A 23 -11.86 -3.28 -9.63
CA LYS A 23 -11.75 -1.89 -10.08
C LYS A 23 -10.30 -1.40 -10.12
N ILE A 24 -9.44 -2.17 -10.80
CA ILE A 24 -7.99 -1.97 -10.79
C ILE A 24 -7.54 -0.68 -11.49
N GLU A 25 -8.39 -0.11 -12.35
CA GLU A 25 -8.13 1.13 -13.09
C GLU A 25 -8.51 2.39 -12.31
N GLU A 26 -9.13 2.28 -11.12
CA GLU A 26 -9.46 3.43 -10.28
C GLU A 26 -8.25 3.88 -9.45
N THR A 27 -8.09 5.19 -9.24
CA THR A 27 -7.05 5.78 -8.39
C THR A 27 -7.65 6.90 -7.54
N PRO A 28 -7.26 7.06 -6.25
CA PRO A 28 -7.87 8.04 -5.36
C PRO A 28 -7.46 9.48 -5.65
N ILE A 29 -6.33 9.70 -6.35
CA ILE A 29 -5.83 11.03 -6.70
C ILE A 29 -5.26 11.04 -8.13
N PRO A 30 -5.26 12.19 -8.82
CA PRO A 30 -4.69 12.27 -10.17
C PRO A 30 -3.16 12.20 -10.15
N LYS A 31 -2.56 11.58 -11.17
CA LYS A 31 -1.11 11.40 -11.32
C LYS A 31 -0.29 12.67 -11.13
N HIS A 32 -0.74 13.82 -11.63
CA HIS A 32 0.03 15.07 -11.53
C HIS A 32 0.26 15.54 -10.08
N ALA A 33 -0.58 15.12 -9.13
CA ALA A 33 -0.37 15.44 -7.72
C ALA A 33 0.69 14.54 -7.06
N LEU A 34 1.06 13.41 -7.70
CA LEU A 34 1.98 12.43 -7.12
C LEU A 34 3.42 12.94 -7.03
N SER A 35 3.83 13.87 -7.88
CA SER A 35 5.20 14.41 -7.88
C SER A 35 5.56 15.22 -6.63
N ALA A 36 4.58 15.64 -5.84
CA ALA A 36 4.82 16.34 -4.58
C ALA A 36 5.04 15.38 -3.39
N TYR A 37 4.84 14.07 -3.57
CA TYR A 37 5.03 13.09 -2.51
C TYR A 37 6.40 12.43 -2.59
N ALA A 38 7.09 12.34 -1.44
CA ALA A 38 8.31 11.54 -1.32
C ALA A 38 8.01 10.05 -1.24
N LEU A 39 6.87 9.69 -0.64
CA LEU A 39 6.46 8.29 -0.45
C LEU A 39 4.95 8.12 -0.60
N VAL A 40 4.55 7.05 -1.27
CA VAL A 40 3.15 6.64 -1.43
C VAL A 40 2.97 5.22 -0.90
N PHE A 41 2.09 5.09 0.09
CA PHE A 41 1.61 3.83 0.63
C PHE A 41 0.18 3.56 0.17
N ASP A 42 -0.12 2.29 -0.12
CA ASP A 42 -1.48 1.84 -0.44
C ASP A 42 -1.85 0.63 0.42
N ALA A 43 -2.94 0.72 1.19
CA ALA A 43 -3.43 -0.39 2.01
C ALA A 43 -4.03 -1.52 1.15
N VAL A 44 -4.39 -1.24 -0.10
CA VAL A 44 -4.81 -2.28 -1.05
C VAL A 44 -3.64 -3.21 -1.33
N TYR A 45 -3.85 -4.50 -1.11
CA TYR A 45 -2.86 -5.55 -1.40
C TYR A 45 -3.27 -6.48 -2.55
N THR A 46 -4.49 -6.33 -3.08
CA THR A 46 -5.02 -7.10 -4.22
C THR A 46 -5.64 -6.14 -5.26
N PRO A 47 -4.92 -5.81 -6.35
CA PRO A 47 -3.59 -6.30 -6.73
C PRO A 47 -2.47 -5.71 -5.86
N LYS A 48 -1.29 -6.37 -5.86
CA LYS A 48 -0.10 -5.91 -5.13
C LYS A 48 0.40 -4.54 -5.61
N MET A 49 0.37 -4.33 -6.93
CA MET A 49 0.66 -3.05 -7.58
C MET A 49 -0.64 -2.47 -8.10
N THR A 50 -1.19 -1.48 -7.39
CA THR A 50 -2.37 -0.73 -7.83
C THR A 50 -1.98 0.34 -8.83
N ARG A 51 -2.96 0.89 -9.55
CA ARG A 51 -2.75 2.06 -10.41
C ARG A 51 -2.09 3.22 -9.66
N LEU A 52 -2.48 3.46 -8.40
CA LEU A 52 -1.85 4.49 -7.55
C LEU A 52 -0.35 4.27 -7.39
N LEU A 53 0.06 3.04 -7.03
CA LEU A 53 1.47 2.72 -6.81
C LEU A 53 2.29 2.78 -8.11
N LEU A 54 1.72 2.32 -9.23
CA LEU A 54 2.37 2.41 -10.55
C LEU A 54 2.58 3.87 -10.96
N GLU A 55 1.53 4.70 -10.87
CA GLU A 55 1.62 6.12 -11.20
C GLU A 55 2.57 6.88 -10.24
N ALA A 56 2.67 6.45 -8.98
CA ALA A 56 3.56 7.04 -7.98
C ALA A 56 5.04 6.74 -8.29
N GLU A 57 5.35 5.49 -8.63
CA GLU A 57 6.69 5.07 -9.07
C GLU A 57 7.11 5.83 -10.35
N GLU A 58 6.20 5.95 -11.32
CA GLU A 58 6.42 6.75 -12.53
C GLU A 58 6.62 8.24 -12.26
N SER A 59 6.13 8.74 -11.12
CA SER A 59 6.27 10.14 -10.69
C SER A 59 7.50 10.37 -9.80
N GLY A 60 8.30 9.34 -9.54
CA GLY A 60 9.53 9.41 -8.76
C GLY A 60 9.36 9.24 -7.24
N ALA A 61 8.15 8.94 -6.76
CA ALA A 61 7.92 8.68 -5.35
C ALA A 61 8.39 7.26 -4.97
N ALA A 62 8.87 7.09 -3.75
CA ALA A 62 9.05 5.76 -3.17
C ALA A 62 7.67 5.11 -2.95
N VAL A 63 7.56 3.79 -3.15
CA VAL A 63 6.28 3.07 -3.01
C VAL A 63 6.35 2.03 -1.90
N VAL A 64 5.27 1.91 -1.12
CA VAL A 64 5.08 0.86 -0.11
C VAL A 64 3.76 0.14 -0.38
N THR A 65 3.84 -1.15 -0.69
CA THR A 65 2.66 -1.97 -0.98
C THR A 65 1.89 -2.35 0.29
N GLY A 66 0.59 -2.60 0.16
CA GLY A 66 -0.26 -3.04 1.27
C GLY A 66 0.12 -4.40 1.87
N VAL A 67 0.92 -5.20 1.16
CA VAL A 67 1.40 -6.52 1.60
C VAL A 67 2.21 -6.40 2.90
N GLU A 68 3.05 -5.38 3.04
CA GLU A 68 3.86 -5.19 4.25
C GLU A 68 2.98 -4.93 5.48
N MET A 69 1.96 -4.10 5.31
CA MET A 69 0.96 -3.83 6.35
C MET A 69 0.12 -5.08 6.66
N PHE A 70 -0.30 -5.82 5.63
CA PHE A 70 -1.07 -7.06 5.76
C PHE A 70 -0.30 -8.14 6.54
N ILE A 71 1.01 -8.30 6.29
CA ILE A 71 1.85 -9.23 7.04
C ILE A 71 2.03 -8.76 8.49
N GLY A 72 2.32 -7.47 8.69
CA GLY A 72 2.56 -6.91 10.02
C GLY A 72 1.37 -7.08 10.96
N GLN A 73 0.16 -6.79 10.49
CA GLN A 73 -1.05 -6.98 11.30
C GLN A 73 -1.36 -8.46 11.58
N ALA A 74 -0.98 -9.36 10.68
CA ALA A 74 -1.21 -10.80 10.85
C ALA A 74 -0.33 -11.39 11.96
N TYR A 75 0.88 -10.86 12.17
CA TYR A 75 1.72 -11.23 13.31
C TYR A 75 1.03 -10.93 14.63
N GLU A 76 0.57 -9.69 14.81
CA GLU A 76 -0.08 -9.23 16.03
C GLU A 76 -1.35 -10.04 16.33
N GLN A 77 -2.12 -10.36 15.30
CA GLN A 77 -3.30 -11.23 15.44
C GLN A 77 -2.92 -12.65 15.87
N TYR A 78 -1.89 -13.24 15.27
CA TYR A 78 -1.41 -14.57 15.64
C TYR A 78 -1.00 -14.63 17.11
N GLU A 79 -0.20 -13.66 17.57
CA GLU A 79 0.25 -13.63 18.97
C GLU A 79 -0.92 -13.46 19.93
N ARG A 80 -1.90 -12.62 19.59
CA ARG A 80 -3.10 -12.40 20.41
C ARG A 80 -4.03 -13.61 20.45
N PHE A 81 -4.17 -14.34 19.36
CA PHE A 81 -5.05 -15.51 19.29
C PHE A 81 -4.43 -16.76 19.91
N THR A 82 -3.12 -16.94 19.78
CA THR A 82 -2.44 -18.17 20.20
C THR A 82 -1.68 -18.04 21.52
N GLY A 83 -1.31 -16.81 21.91
CA GLY A 83 -0.38 -16.56 23.02
C GLY A 83 1.07 -16.96 22.72
N LEU A 84 1.38 -17.36 21.48
CA LEU A 84 2.71 -17.77 21.04
C LEU A 84 3.38 -16.68 20.21
N PRO A 85 4.73 -16.59 20.21
CA PRO A 85 5.45 -15.66 19.32
C PRO A 85 5.12 -15.92 17.85
N ALA A 86 4.89 -14.85 17.07
CA ALA A 86 4.58 -15.01 15.66
C ALA A 86 5.78 -15.55 14.87
N PRO A 87 5.61 -16.62 14.07
CA PRO A 87 6.67 -17.12 13.20
C PRO A 87 6.82 -16.23 11.96
N LYS A 88 7.45 -15.06 12.13
CA LYS A 88 7.50 -13.97 11.12
C LYS A 88 8.01 -14.43 9.74
N GLU A 89 9.07 -15.25 9.73
CA GLU A 89 9.65 -15.77 8.48
C GLU A 89 8.71 -16.73 7.74
N LEU A 90 7.93 -17.53 8.47
CA LEU A 90 6.94 -18.41 7.85
C LEU A 90 5.88 -17.60 7.11
N PHE A 91 5.32 -16.59 7.76
CA PHE A 91 4.31 -15.71 7.16
C PHE A 91 4.85 -14.97 5.91
N ARG A 92 6.07 -14.44 5.95
CA ARG A 92 6.71 -13.82 4.77
C ARG A 92 6.90 -14.83 3.64
N GLY A 93 7.39 -16.02 3.98
CA GLY A 93 7.55 -17.11 3.04
C GLY A 93 6.23 -17.52 2.40
N THR A 94 5.15 -17.63 3.18
CA THR A 94 3.81 -17.96 2.67
C THR A 94 3.29 -16.88 1.72
N MET A 95 3.39 -15.60 2.08
CA MET A 95 2.91 -14.50 1.24
C MET A 95 3.70 -14.32 -0.05
N SER A 96 4.96 -14.74 -0.10
CA SER A 96 5.77 -14.68 -1.33
C SER A 96 5.38 -15.74 -2.37
N ASN A 97 4.59 -16.74 -1.97
CA ASN A 97 4.15 -17.86 -2.81
C ASN A 97 2.67 -17.73 -3.25
N LEU A 98 2.02 -16.61 -2.94
CA LEU A 98 0.62 -16.30 -3.30
C LEU A 98 0.59 -15.10 -4.26
#